data_AF-A0A8T7EIS1-F1
#
_entry.id   AF-A0A8T7EIS1-F1
#
_cell.length_a   1.000
_cell.length_b   1.000
_cell.length_c   1.000
_cell.angle_alpha   90.00
_cell.angle_beta   90.00
_cell.angle_gamma   90.00
#
_symmetry.space_group_name_H-M   'P 1'
#
loop_
_entity.id
_entity.type
_entity.pdbx_description
1 polymer ?
#
loop_
_entity_poly.entity_id
_entity_poly.type
_entity_poly.pdbx_seq_one_letter_code
_entity_poly.pdbx_strand_id
1 'polypeptide(L)'
;MRTNGDNKLHKVQMALTLLLFILGVLLIVLSLGADAVGLDLTPGFGIAQMFQLLVGITCLTLAVFLYVRSLRTEGATQSLQADIGVRLAATGLVFAYVVGLADLIGIGTHVNPRFERPFVGPFQFGGLLLAVGMIIVGLALYHTSRGAGRAKSSMEFLVNGNGDHH
;
A
#
# COMPACT_ATOMS: atom_id res chain seq x y z
N MET A 1 13.80 14.28 27.46
CA MET A 1 14.42 15.40 26.72
C MET A 1 14.88 14.86 25.37
N ARG A 2 14.11 15.07 24.29
CA ARG A 2 14.45 14.59 22.93
C ARG A 2 15.64 15.39 22.40
N THR A 3 16.66 14.69 21.89
CA THR A 3 17.90 15.32 21.44
C THR A 3 17.71 15.98 20.06
N ASN A 4 18.61 16.88 19.68
CA ASN A 4 18.57 17.51 18.35
C ASN A 4 18.69 16.49 17.19
N GLY A 5 19.20 15.28 17.46
CA GLY A 5 19.23 14.16 16.52
C GLY A 5 17.85 13.54 16.25
N ASP A 6 17.02 13.38 17.28
CA ASP A 6 15.68 12.77 17.16
C ASP A 6 14.75 13.63 16.28
N ASN A 7 14.90 14.95 16.38
CA ASN A 7 14.13 15.92 15.60
C ASN A 7 14.51 15.87 14.11
N LYS A 8 15.78 15.65 13.78
CA LYS A 8 16.23 15.49 12.39
C LYS A 8 15.70 14.19 11.79
N LEU A 9 15.74 13.10 12.56
CA LEU A 9 15.26 11.79 12.11
C LEU A 9 13.76 11.80 11.80
N HIS A 10 12.95 12.40 12.67
CA HIS A 10 11.51 12.57 12.43
C HIS A 10 11.21 13.44 11.19
N LYS A 11 11.94 14.55 11.00
CA LYS A 11 11.78 15.40 9.81
C LYS A 11 12.10 14.66 8.51
N VAL A 12 13.17 13.87 8.50
CA VAL A 12 13.57 13.06 7.34
C VAL A 12 12.53 11.99 7.03
N GLN A 13 12.01 11.29 8.05
CA GLN A 13 10.96 10.28 7.86
C GLN A 13 9.67 10.89 7.30
N MET A 14 9.27 12.06 7.80
CA MET A 14 8.08 12.77 7.31
C MET A 14 8.28 13.25 5.87
N ALA A 15 9.46 13.79 5.53
CA ALA A 15 9.79 14.20 4.17
C ALA A 15 9.78 13.01 3.20
N LEU A 16 10.38 11.88 3.58
CA LEU A 16 10.37 10.64 2.79
C LEU A 16 8.95 10.13 2.56
N THR A 17 8.11 10.16 3.60
CA THR A 17 6.71 9.74 3.53
C THR A 17 5.92 10.60 2.54
N LEU A 18 6.07 11.92 2.61
CA LEU A 18 5.41 12.85 1.69
C LEU A 18 5.93 12.69 0.26
N LEU A 19 7.25 12.51 0.07
CA LEU A 19 7.85 12.27 -1.23
C LEU A 19 7.28 11.00 -1.87
N LEU A 20 7.23 9.89 -1.13
CA LEU A 20 6.68 8.63 -1.62
C LEU A 20 5.19 8.74 -1.95
N PHE A 21 4.43 9.50 -1.15
CA PHE A 21 3.01 9.74 -1.40
C PHE A 21 2.81 10.52 -2.70
N ILE A 22 3.49 11.66 -2.85
CA ILE A 22 3.39 12.52 -4.04
C ILE A 22 3.85 11.75 -5.28
N LEU A 23 4.99 11.06 -5.19
CA LEU A 23 5.52 10.26 -6.30
C LEU A 23 4.54 9.13 -6.67
N GLY A 24 4.01 8.41 -5.69
CA GLY A 24 3.05 7.33 -5.93
C GLY A 24 1.78 7.81 -6.64
N VAL A 25 1.19 8.90 -6.14
CA VAL A 25 0.01 9.52 -6.77
C VAL A 25 0.33 10.00 -8.18
N LEU A 26 1.47 10.67 -8.38
CA LEU A 26 1.90 11.13 -9.70
C LEU A 26 2.04 9.97 -10.69
N LEU A 27 2.70 8.88 -10.30
CA LEU A 27 2.89 7.71 -11.17
C LEU A 27 1.55 7.08 -11.56
N ILE A 28 0.61 6.95 -10.62
CA ILE A 28 -0.74 6.41 -10.87
C ILE A 28 -1.51 7.34 -11.82
N VAL A 29 -1.54 8.65 -11.55
CA VAL A 29 -2.27 9.61 -12.39
C VAL A 29 -1.71 9.64 -13.80
N LEU A 30 -0.38 9.66 -13.96
CA LEU A 30 0.25 9.62 -15.27
C LEU A 30 -0.03 8.29 -15.98
N SER A 31 -0.06 7.18 -15.24
CA SER A 31 -0.40 5.87 -15.81
C SER A 31 -1.86 5.79 -16.27
N LEU A 32 -2.81 6.36 -15.53
CA LEU A 32 -4.23 6.35 -15.93
C LEU A 32 -4.52 7.39 -17.01
N GLY A 33 -3.84 8.55 -16.97
CA GLY A 33 -4.00 9.62 -17.94
C GLY A 33 -3.40 9.32 -19.31
N ALA A 34 -2.47 8.36 -19.39
CA ALA A 34 -1.84 7.94 -20.64
C ALA A 34 -2.86 7.43 -21.69
N ASP A 35 -3.89 6.71 -21.23
CA ASP A 35 -5.01 6.19 -22.02
C ASP A 35 -5.89 7.33 -22.59
N ALA A 36 -6.06 8.40 -21.82
CA ALA A 36 -6.84 9.57 -22.26
C ALA A 36 -6.14 10.42 -23.34
N VAL A 37 -4.81 10.31 -23.46
CA VAL A 37 -4.01 11.08 -24.42
C VAL A 37 -3.84 10.32 -25.76
N GLY A 38 -4.31 9.07 -25.85
CA GLY A 38 -4.25 8.28 -27.08
C GLY A 38 -2.82 7.84 -27.44
N LEU A 39 -1.96 7.64 -26.44
CA LEU A 39 -0.61 7.09 -26.63
C LEU A 39 -0.64 5.57 -26.91
N ASP A 40 -1.81 4.94 -26.82
CA ASP A 40 -2.03 3.49 -26.94
C ASP A 40 -1.88 2.97 -28.39
N LEU A 41 -1.65 3.86 -29.35
CA LEU A 41 -1.34 3.48 -30.73
C LEU A 41 0.08 2.92 -30.89
N THR A 42 0.95 3.09 -29.90
CA THR A 42 2.33 2.56 -29.96
C THR A 42 2.39 1.15 -29.38
N PRO A 43 2.81 0.13 -30.16
CA PRO A 43 2.99 -1.23 -29.66
C PRO A 43 3.92 -1.25 -28.43
N GLY A 44 3.47 -1.86 -27.33
CA GLY A 44 4.24 -2.00 -26.08
C GLY A 44 4.02 -0.88 -25.05
N PHE A 45 3.28 0.19 -25.38
CA PHE A 45 3.02 1.30 -24.47
C PHE A 45 2.25 0.87 -23.19
N GLY A 46 1.26 -0.01 -23.33
CA GLY A 46 0.48 -0.53 -22.19
C GLY A 46 1.30 -1.31 -21.16
N ILE A 47 2.43 -1.92 -21.56
CA ILE A 47 3.32 -2.64 -20.64
C ILE A 47 4.03 -1.64 -19.72
N ALA A 48 4.62 -0.59 -20.29
CA ALA A 48 5.28 0.46 -19.53
C ALA A 48 4.29 1.17 -18.59
N GLN A 49 3.07 1.41 -19.07
CA GLN A 49 1.97 1.94 -18.28
C GLN A 49 1.63 1.04 -17.08
N MET A 50 1.47 -0.28 -17.28
CA MET A 50 1.17 -1.21 -16.20
C MET A 50 2.30 -1.31 -15.17
N PHE A 51 3.56 -1.34 -15.60
CA PHE A 51 4.70 -1.25 -14.69
C PHE A 51 4.67 0.02 -13.85
N GLN A 52 4.42 1.16 -14.51
CA GLN A 52 4.33 2.45 -13.84
C GLN A 52 3.21 2.47 -12.80
N LEU A 53 2.05 1.87 -13.10
CA LEU A 53 0.95 1.70 -12.17
C LEU A 53 1.37 0.89 -10.94
N LEU A 54 2.02 -0.26 -11.13
CA LEU A 54 2.53 -1.12 -10.05
C LEU A 54 3.54 -0.42 -9.16
N VAL A 55 4.48 0.34 -9.74
CA VAL A 55 5.42 1.16 -8.98
C VAL A 55 4.68 2.23 -8.17
N GLY A 56 3.69 2.89 -8.77
CA GLY A 56 2.85 3.86 -8.08
C GLY A 56 2.11 3.29 -6.88
N ILE A 57 1.49 2.10 -7.03
CA ILE A 57 0.82 1.37 -5.94
C ILE A 57 1.81 1.01 -4.82
N THR A 58 3.01 0.55 -5.17
CA THR A 58 4.07 0.24 -4.19
C THR A 58 4.49 1.47 -3.40
N CYS A 59 4.79 2.57 -4.09
CA CYS A 59 5.16 3.84 -3.45
C CYS A 59 4.07 4.33 -2.50
N LEU A 60 2.80 4.28 -2.92
CA LEU A 60 1.67 4.70 -2.11
C LEU A 60 1.49 3.81 -0.87
N THR A 61 1.61 2.49 -1.04
CA THR A 61 1.52 1.51 0.06
C THR A 61 2.64 1.75 1.08
N LEU A 62 3.87 1.99 0.63
CA LEU A 62 5.00 2.32 1.51
C LEU A 62 4.77 3.65 2.24
N ALA A 63 4.27 4.68 1.55
CA ALA A 63 4.00 5.97 2.16
C ALA A 63 3.01 5.84 3.32
N VAL A 64 1.90 5.12 3.15
CA VAL A 64 0.93 4.95 4.23
C VAL A 64 1.49 4.07 5.35
N PHE A 65 2.27 3.03 5.03
CA PHE A 65 2.94 2.23 6.06
C PHE A 65 3.88 3.07 6.93
N LEU A 66 4.72 3.91 6.32
CA LEU A 66 5.62 4.82 7.03
C LEU A 66 4.86 5.87 7.84
N TYR A 67 3.78 6.42 7.28
CA TYR A 67 2.90 7.37 7.97
C TYR A 67 2.30 6.77 9.24
N VAL A 68 1.66 5.60 9.14
CA VAL A 68 1.03 4.93 10.28
C VAL A 68 2.08 4.49 11.32
N ARG A 69 3.27 4.10 10.88
CA ARG A 69 4.41 3.81 11.77
C ARG A 69 4.90 5.05 12.51
N SER A 70 5.04 6.19 11.85
CA SER A 70 5.46 7.46 12.46
C SER A 70 4.47 7.96 13.50
N LEU A 71 3.18 7.72 13.28
CA LEU A 71 2.13 8.04 14.23
C LEU A 71 2.17 7.16 15.49
N ARG A 72 2.88 6.03 15.52
CA ARG A 72 2.85 5.06 16.62
C ARG A 72 3.81 5.49 17.73
N THR A 73 3.33 5.50 18.97
CA THR A 73 4.14 5.90 20.14
C THR A 73 5.25 4.88 20.40
N GLU A 74 6.46 5.37 20.67
CA GLU A 74 7.62 4.57 21.09
C GLU A 74 7.23 3.72 22.33
N GLY A 75 7.32 2.39 22.21
CA GLY A 75 6.99 1.44 23.29
C GLY A 75 5.60 0.79 23.23
N ALA A 76 4.75 1.14 22.27
CA ALA A 76 3.47 0.45 22.08
C ALA A 76 3.69 -0.95 21.49
N THR A 77 3.20 -1.99 22.20
CA THR A 77 3.21 -3.37 21.70
C THR A 77 2.39 -3.48 20.42
N GLN A 78 2.97 -4.15 19.42
CA GLN A 78 2.29 -4.40 18.16
C GLN A 78 1.15 -5.39 18.40
N SER A 79 -0.08 -4.96 18.12
CA SER A 79 -1.24 -5.85 18.23
C SER A 79 -1.24 -6.87 17.09
N LEU A 80 -1.81 -8.05 17.36
CA LEU A 80 -1.97 -9.11 16.36
C LEU A 80 -2.72 -8.62 15.10
N GLN A 81 -3.70 -7.73 15.27
CA GLN A 81 -4.41 -7.10 14.15
C GLN A 81 -3.49 -6.27 13.25
N ALA A 82 -2.51 -5.55 13.82
CA ALA A 82 -1.53 -4.82 13.02
C ALA A 82 -0.65 -5.76 12.19
N ASP A 83 -0.18 -6.86 12.78
CA ASP A 83 0.63 -7.86 12.07
C ASP A 83 -0.13 -8.49 10.90
N ILE A 84 -1.41 -8.83 11.12
CA ILE A 84 -2.28 -9.34 10.06
C ILE A 84 -2.48 -8.29 8.98
N GLY A 85 -2.76 -7.03 9.36
CA GLY A 85 -2.97 -5.94 8.41
C GLY A 85 -1.77 -5.70 7.49
N VAL A 86 -0.56 -5.68 8.05
CA VAL A 86 0.68 -5.50 7.26
C VAL A 86 0.90 -6.69 6.32
N ARG A 87 0.69 -7.92 6.80
CA ARG A 87 0.83 -9.12 5.95
C ARG A 87 -0.20 -9.13 4.82
N LEU A 88 -1.45 -8.78 5.12
CA LEU A 88 -2.52 -8.71 4.13
C LEU A 88 -2.25 -7.66 3.05
N ALA A 89 -1.73 -6.49 3.45
CA ALA A 89 -1.33 -5.47 2.49
C ALA A 89 -0.14 -5.92 1.63
N ALA A 90 0.84 -6.61 2.23
CA ALA A 90 1.99 -7.14 1.50
C ALA A 90 1.58 -8.24 0.51
N THR A 91 0.69 -9.16 0.89
CA THR A 91 0.18 -10.19 -0.03
C THR A 91 -0.68 -9.60 -1.13
N GLY A 92 -1.49 -8.58 -0.83
CA GLY A 92 -2.21 -7.80 -1.84
C GLY A 92 -1.27 -7.15 -2.85
N LEU A 93 -0.15 -6.58 -2.39
CA LEU A 93 0.87 -6.01 -3.27
C LEU A 93 1.52 -7.07 -4.16
N VAL A 94 1.93 -8.20 -3.60
CA VAL A 94 2.49 -9.33 -4.39
C VAL A 94 1.47 -9.81 -5.43
N PHE A 95 0.21 -9.93 -5.06
CA PHE A 95 -0.86 -10.32 -5.98
C PHE A 95 -1.06 -9.31 -7.12
N ALA A 96 -0.97 -8.00 -6.82
CA ALA A 96 -1.01 -6.96 -7.84
C ALA A 96 0.11 -7.10 -8.88
N TYR A 97 1.32 -7.46 -8.43
CA TYR A 97 2.45 -7.72 -9.32
C TYR A 97 2.25 -8.97 -10.17
N VAL A 98 1.76 -10.06 -9.58
CA VAL A 98 1.51 -11.31 -10.32
C VAL A 98 0.45 -11.10 -11.41
N VAL A 99 -0.67 -10.46 -11.07
CA VAL A 99 -1.74 -10.19 -12.02
C VAL A 99 -1.31 -9.15 -13.05
N GLY A 100 -0.66 -8.06 -12.62
CA GLY A 100 -0.23 -6.99 -13.53
C GLY A 100 0.83 -7.43 -14.52
N LEU A 101 1.70 -8.36 -14.15
CA LEU A 101 2.72 -8.92 -15.02
C LEU A 101 2.27 -10.19 -15.76
N ALA A 102 1.05 -10.68 -15.54
CA ALA A 102 0.53 -11.89 -16.20
C ALA A 102 0.57 -11.77 -17.73
N ASP A 103 0.25 -10.59 -18.25
CA ASP A 103 0.31 -10.30 -19.68
C ASP A 103 1.74 -10.26 -20.22
N LEU A 104 2.72 -9.81 -19.42
CA LEU A 104 4.13 -9.74 -19.82
C LEU A 104 4.80 -11.13 -19.85
N ILE A 105 4.37 -12.05 -18.97
CA ILE A 105 4.94 -13.40 -18.85
C ILE A 105 4.46 -14.32 -19.99
N GLY A 106 3.54 -13.87 -20.84
CA GLY A 106 3.15 -14.61 -22.05
C GLY A 106 2.10 -15.71 -21.82
N ILE A 107 1.30 -15.62 -20.75
CA ILE A 107 0.05 -16.39 -20.60
C ILE A 107 -1.13 -15.65 -21.29
N GLY A 108 -0.83 -14.75 -22.22
CA GLY A 108 -1.76 -13.99 -23.05
C GLY A 108 -1.52 -14.29 -24.53
N THR A 109 -2.10 -15.38 -24.98
CA THR A 109 -2.05 -15.92 -26.35
C THR A 109 -2.54 -14.93 -27.42
N HIS A 110 -1.64 -14.35 -28.22
CA HIS A 110 -1.55 -14.42 -29.69
C HIS A 110 -0.86 -13.19 -30.27
N VAL A 111 0.31 -13.44 -30.87
CA VAL A 111 0.78 -12.69 -32.04
C VAL A 111 -0.16 -12.96 -33.22
N ASN A 112 -1.31 -12.27 -33.30
CA ASN A 112 -2.11 -12.25 -34.53
C ASN A 112 -2.04 -10.86 -35.18
N PRO A 113 -1.60 -10.76 -36.45
CA PRO A 113 -1.31 -9.51 -37.14
C PRO A 113 -2.57 -8.88 -37.74
N ARG A 114 -3.59 -8.60 -36.91
CA ARG A 114 -4.77 -7.82 -37.33
C ARG A 114 -5.30 -7.00 -36.16
N PHE A 115 -4.91 -5.72 -36.14
CA PHE A 115 -5.71 -4.55 -35.74
C PHE A 115 -6.83 -4.72 -34.69
N GLU A 116 -6.61 -5.48 -33.61
CA GLU A 116 -7.56 -5.55 -32.51
C GLU A 116 -6.78 -5.46 -31.19
N ARG A 117 -6.62 -4.20 -30.77
CA ARG A 117 -6.29 -3.65 -29.45
C ARG A 117 -5.72 -4.66 -28.43
N PRO A 118 -4.48 -4.44 -27.92
CA PRO A 118 -4.03 -5.01 -26.66
C PRO A 118 -4.98 -4.60 -25.52
N PHE A 119 -6.05 -5.35 -25.33
CA PHE A 119 -7.05 -5.11 -24.29
C PHE A 119 -6.56 -5.80 -23.02
N VAL A 120 -6.38 -5.02 -21.95
CA VAL A 120 -6.25 -5.55 -20.59
C VAL A 120 -7.35 -6.58 -20.38
N GLY A 121 -6.97 -7.84 -20.16
CA GLY A 121 -7.96 -8.92 -20.02
C GLY A 121 -8.90 -8.61 -18.86
N PRO A 122 -10.22 -8.91 -18.95
CA PRO A 122 -11.16 -8.70 -17.84
C PRO A 122 -10.71 -9.32 -16.53
N PHE A 123 -9.99 -10.45 -16.61
CA PHE A 123 -9.38 -11.13 -15.46
C PHE A 123 -8.18 -10.40 -14.87
N GLN A 124 -7.38 -9.71 -15.70
CA GLN A 124 -6.26 -8.89 -15.24
C GLN A 124 -6.76 -7.66 -14.49
N PHE A 125 -7.76 -6.97 -15.04
CA PHE A 125 -8.40 -5.83 -14.39
C PHE A 125 -9.10 -6.26 -13.08
N GLY A 126 -9.86 -7.35 -13.11
CA GLY A 126 -10.53 -7.89 -11.93
C GLY A 126 -9.55 -8.32 -10.83
N GLY A 127 -8.44 -8.98 -11.21
CA GLY A 127 -7.41 -9.37 -10.28
C GLY A 127 -6.66 -8.17 -9.68
N LEU A 128 -6.41 -7.12 -10.48
CA LEU A 128 -5.81 -5.87 -9.98
C LEU A 128 -6.72 -5.16 -8.98
N LEU A 129 -8.03 -5.09 -9.25
CA LEU A 129 -9.01 -4.53 -8.32
C LEU A 129 -9.05 -5.31 -7.00
N LEU A 130 -9.04 -6.64 -7.06
CA LEU A 130 -8.98 -7.49 -5.87
C LEU A 130 -7.68 -7.22 -5.09
N ALA A 131 -6.55 -7.12 -5.78
CA ALA A 131 -5.25 -6.84 -5.17
C ALA A 131 -5.26 -5.51 -4.39
N VAL A 132 -5.76 -4.44 -5.03
CA VAL A 132 -5.92 -3.13 -4.40
C VAL A 132 -6.87 -3.20 -3.21
N GLY A 133 -7.97 -3.96 -3.31
CA GLY A 133 -8.88 -4.21 -2.20
C GLY A 133 -8.18 -4.85 -1.00
N MET A 134 -7.35 -5.86 -1.22
CA MET A 134 -6.56 -6.52 -0.17
C MET A 134 -5.58 -5.54 0.50
N ILE A 135 -4.93 -4.67 -0.29
CA ILE A 135 -4.05 -3.61 0.22
C ILE A 135 -4.83 -2.66 1.14
N ILE A 136 -5.98 -2.16 0.67
CA ILE A 136 -6.82 -1.21 1.42
C ILE A 136 -7.29 -1.85 2.73
N VAL A 137 -7.81 -3.08 2.69
CA VAL A 137 -8.27 -3.79 3.89
C VAL A 137 -7.11 -4.02 4.87
N GLY A 138 -5.96 -4.47 4.38
CA GLY A 138 -4.77 -4.67 5.22
C GLY A 138 -4.31 -3.39 5.91
N LEU A 139 -4.30 -2.29 5.17
CA LEU A 139 -3.91 -0.97 5.67
C LEU A 139 -4.94 -0.39 6.65
N ALA A 140 -6.23 -0.62 6.41
CA ALA A 140 -7.30 -0.22 7.31
C ALA A 140 -7.24 -0.99 8.64
N LEU A 141 -6.94 -2.30 8.60
CA LEU A 141 -6.67 -3.11 9.80
C LEU A 141 -5.45 -2.58 10.55
N TYR A 142 -4.36 -2.28 9.82
CA TYR A 142 -3.15 -1.72 10.41
C TYR A 142 -3.43 -0.38 11.12
N HIS A 143 -4.20 0.51 10.50
CA HIS A 143 -4.59 1.80 11.08
C HIS A 143 -5.51 1.64 12.32
N THR A 144 -6.56 0.82 12.23
CA THR A 144 -7.55 0.64 13.32
C THR A 144 -6.95 0.02 14.57
N SER A 145 -5.96 -0.85 14.40
CA SER A 145 -5.27 -1.55 15.49
C SER A 145 -4.63 -0.65 16.55
N ARG A 146 -4.49 0.66 16.26
CA ARG A 146 -4.03 1.70 17.20
C ARG A 146 -4.97 1.87 18.40
N GLY A 147 -6.28 1.69 18.24
CA GLY A 147 -7.27 1.91 19.30
C GLY A 147 -7.35 0.77 20.33
N ALA A 148 -7.07 -0.46 19.91
CA ALA A 148 -7.26 -1.66 20.75
C ALA A 148 -6.29 -1.74 21.94
N GLY A 149 -5.08 -1.18 21.82
CA GLY A 149 -4.07 -1.18 22.90
C GLY A 149 -4.45 -0.31 24.11
N ARG A 150 -5.26 0.74 23.92
CA ARG A 150 -5.66 1.67 24.99
C ARG A 150 -6.66 1.06 25.97
N ALA A 151 -7.55 0.18 25.49
CA ALA A 151 -8.58 -0.45 26.33
C ALA A 151 -7.99 -1.40 27.38
N LYS A 152 -6.88 -2.09 27.06
CA LYS A 152 -6.25 -3.05 27.97
C LYS A 152 -5.61 -2.37 29.19
N SER A 153 -4.97 -1.21 28.98
CA SER A 153 -4.33 -0.44 30.05
C SER A 153 -5.33 0.17 31.04
N SER A 154 -6.51 0.60 30.56
CA SER A 154 -7.58 1.09 31.46
C SER A 154 -8.21 -0.04 32.27
N MET A 155 -8.40 -1.23 31.70
CA MET A 155 -8.88 -2.39 32.48
C MET A 155 -7.85 -2.91 33.46
N GLU A 156 -6.57 -2.94 33.09
CA GLU A 156 -5.47 -3.33 34.00
C GLU A 156 -5.32 -2.34 35.15
N PHE A 157 -5.48 -1.04 34.90
CA PHE A 157 -5.53 -0.03 35.95
C PHE A 157 -6.73 -0.21 36.90
N LEU A 158 -7.90 -0.56 36.38
CA LEU A 158 -9.09 -0.82 37.21
C LEU A 158 -8.99 -2.13 38.00
N VAL A 159 -8.33 -3.15 37.45
CA VAL A 159 -8.11 -4.43 38.12
C VAL A 159 -6.99 -4.34 39.17
N ASN A 160 -5.93 -3.57 38.91
CA ASN A 160 -4.79 -3.42 39.81
C ASN A 160 -4.98 -2.30 40.85
N GLY A 161 -5.70 -1.24 40.51
CA GLY A 161 -5.99 -0.12 41.42
C GLY A 161 -7.06 -0.41 42.48
N ASN A 162 -7.74 -1.56 42.42
CA ASN A 162 -8.73 -1.99 43.40
C ASN A 162 -8.14 -2.91 44.50
N GLY A 163 -6.81 -3.06 44.56
CA GLY A 163 -6.11 -3.93 45.51
C GLY A 163 -5.45 -3.25 46.71
N ASP A 164 -5.26 -1.92 46.69
CA ASP A 164 -4.33 -1.23 47.61
C ASP A 164 -5.01 -0.48 48.77
N HIS A 165 -6.11 -1.02 49.29
CA HIS A 165 -6.79 -0.47 50.47
C HIS A 165 -6.88 -1.48 51.61
N HIS A 166 -5.74 -1.91 52.17
CA HIS A 166 -5.66 -2.47 53.54
C HIS A 166 -4.31 -2.17 54.19
#